data_AF-A0A1B0DI31-F1
#
_entry.id   AF-A0A1B0DI31-F1
#
_cell.length_a   1.000
_cell.length_b   1.000
_cell.length_c   1.000
_cell.angle_alpha   90.00
_cell.angle_beta   90.00
_cell.angle_gamma   90.00
#
_symmetry.space_group_name_H-M   'P 1'
#
loop_
_entity.id
_entity.type
_entity.pdbx_description
1 polymer ?
#
loop_
_entity_poly.entity_id
_entity_poly.type
_entity_poly.pdbx_seq_one_letter_code
_entity_poly.pdbx_strand_id
1 'polypeptide(L)' 'MSLFLATQTLNLEGNTLAELWDCPFIEASAKDRINVNEVFATIVREMNMTSEKRQKKSYCCCTLL' A
#
# COMPACT_ATOMS: atom_id res chain seq x y z
N MET A 1 5.88 29.97 2.27
CA MET A 1 4.41 29.80 2.29
C MET A 1 3.87 29.09 1.04
N SER A 2 4.30 29.43 -0.19
CA SER A 2 3.77 28.81 -1.41
C SER A 2 4.15 27.33 -1.63
N LEU A 3 5.39 26.91 -1.33
CA LEU A 3 5.80 25.50 -1.44
C LEU A 3 5.06 24.55 -0.48
N PHE A 4 4.77 25.01 0.74
CA PHE A 4 4.11 24.20 1.77
C PHE A 4 2.66 23.85 1.39
N LEU A 5 1.98 24.77 0.70
CA LEU A 5 0.63 24.54 0.19
C LEU A 5 0.65 23.54 -0.97
N ALA A 6 1.64 23.63 -1.87
CA ALA A 6 1.77 22.67 -2.98
C ALA A 6 2.03 21.23 -2.49
N THR A 7 2.86 21.06 -1.46
CA THR A 7 3.06 19.73 -0.84
C THR A 7 1.79 19.23 -0.15
N GLN A 8 0.99 20.11 0.47
CA GLN A 8 -0.28 19.72 1.10
C GLN A 8 -1.31 19.24 0.06
N THR A 9 -1.43 19.93 -1.08
CA THR A 9 -2.38 19.55 -2.15
C THR A 9 -2.01 18.23 -2.82
N LEU A 10 -0.72 18.02 -3.10
CA LEU A 10 -0.20 16.78 -3.67
C LEU A 10 -0.46 15.58 -2.75
N ASN A 11 -0.33 15.79 -1.43
CA ASN A 11 -0.66 14.78 -0.44
C ASN A 11 -2.14 14.41 -0.47
N LEU A 12 -3.03 15.39 -0.55
CA LEU A 12 -4.48 15.13 -0.59
C LEU A 12 -4.88 14.38 -1.86
N GLU A 13 -4.42 14.83 -3.04
CA GLU A 13 -4.68 14.14 -4.31
C GLU A 13 -4.14 12.70 -4.29
N GLY A 14 -2.91 12.51 -3.80
CA GLY A 14 -2.30 11.19 -3.67
C GLY A 14 -3.11 10.24 -2.79
N ASN A 15 -3.59 10.72 -1.64
CA ASN A 15 -4.44 9.92 -0.75
C ASN A 15 -5.79 9.59 -1.40
N THR A 16 -6.45 10.54 -2.06
CA THR A 16 -7.75 10.26 -2.71
C THR A 16 -7.64 9.23 -3.83
N LEU A 17 -6.56 9.24 -4.61
CA LEU A 17 -6.34 8.25 -5.66
C LEU A 17 -6.05 6.87 -5.08
N ALA A 18 -5.33 6.82 -3.96
CA ALA A 18 -4.97 5.59 -3.28
C ALA A 18 -6.20 4.91 -2.66
N GLU A 19 -7.11 5.68 -2.07
CA GLU A 19 -8.41 5.19 -1.61
C GLU A 19 -9.24 4.61 -2.77
N LEU A 20 -9.25 5.29 -3.92
CA LEU A 20 -9.97 4.81 -5.11
C LEU A 20 -9.41 3.47 -5.64
N TRP A 21 -8.10 3.25 -5.50
CA TRP A 21 -7.44 2.04 -5.97
C TRP A 21 -7.28 0.96 -4.90
N ASP A 22 -7.78 1.19 -3.68
CA ASP A 22 -7.59 0.32 -2.50
C ASP A 22 -6.11 -0.06 -2.31
N CYS A 23 -5.23 0.95 -2.39
CA CYS A 23 -3.78 0.78 -2.36
C CYS A 23 -3.15 1.71 -1.32
N PRO A 24 -2.11 1.28 -0.60
CA PRO A 24 -1.39 2.17 0.32
C PRO A 24 -0.66 3.31 -0.42
N PHE A 25 -0.74 4.52 0.13
CA PHE A 25 0.01 5.70 -0.32
C PHE A 25 1.01 6.16 0.74
N ILE A 26 2.26 6.37 0.32
CA ILE A 26 3.36 6.81 1.19
C ILE A 26 4.18 7.84 0.42
N GLU A 27 4.24 9.08 0.93
CA GLU A 27 5.16 10.09 0.42
C GLU A 27 6.58 9.77 0.90
N ALA A 28 7.56 9.75 0.00
CA ALA A 28 8.95 9.43 0.32
C ALA A 28 9.95 10.31 -0.45
N SER A 29 11.12 10.57 0.16
CA SER A 29 12.25 11.27 -0.48
C SER A 29 13.49 10.39 -0.44
N ALA A 30 13.96 9.95 -1.60
CA ALA A 30 15.23 9.21 -1.69
C ALA A 30 16.44 10.10 -1.35
N LYS A 31 16.37 11.39 -1.70
CA LYS A 31 17.42 12.37 -1.45
C LYS A 31 17.61 12.60 0.05
N ASP A 32 16.51 12.80 0.77
CA ASP A 32 16.50 13.12 2.19
C ASP A 32 16.31 11.88 3.08
N ARG A 33 16.20 10.70 2.45
CA ARG A 33 15.97 9.39 3.08
C ARG A 33 14.70 9.33 3.94
N ILE A 34 13.67 10.06 3.54
CA ILE A 34 12.36 10.07 4.22
C ILE A 34 11.52 8.91 3.71
N ASN A 35 10.96 8.12 4.62
CA ASN A 35 9.99 7.02 4.38
C ASN A 35 10.45 5.93 3.40
N VAL A 36 11.71 5.93 2.97
CA VAL A 36 12.25 4.92 2.04
C VAL A 36 12.08 3.50 2.60
N ASN A 37 12.43 3.30 3.88
CA ASN A 37 12.29 2.00 4.53
C ASN A 37 10.81 1.58 4.67
N GLU A 38 9.93 2.55 4.91
CA GLU A 38 8.50 2.30 5.06
C GLU A 38 7.88 1.82 3.75
N VAL A 39 8.23 2.46 2.63
CA VAL A 39 7.80 2.03 1.28
C VAL A 39 8.18 0.58 1.03
N PHE A 40 9.45 0.21 1.26
CA PHE A 40 9.89 -1.17 1.06
C PHE A 40 9.21 -2.16 2.02
N ALA A 41 9.06 -1.79 3.30
CA ALA A 41 8.40 -2.64 4.28
C ALA A 41 6.93 -2.90 3.93
N THR A 42 6.21 -1.88 3.47
CA THR A 42 4.82 -1.98 3.04
C THR A 42 4.67 -2.89 1.83
N ILE A 43 5.52 -2.74 0.81
CA ILE A 43 5.51 -3.61 -0.37
C ILE A 43 5.70 -5.09 0.02
N VAL A 44 6.69 -5.39 0.88
CA VAL A 44 6.96 -6.77 1.32
C VAL A 44 5.77 -7.33 2.13
N ARG A 45 5.17 -6.53 3.01
CA ARG A 45 3.97 -6.92 3.77
C ARG A 45 2.81 -7.24 2.85
N GLU A 46 2.54 -6.40 1.85
CA GLU A 46 1.46 -6.63 0.88
C GLU A 46 1.70 -7.91 0.06
N MET A 47 2.93 -8.15 -0.41
CA MET A 47 3.28 -9.40 -1.09
C MET A 47 2.99 -10.64 -0.23
N ASN A 48 3.36 -10.60 1.05
CA ASN A 48 3.13 -11.69 1.99
C ASN A 48 1.64 -11.88 2.29
N MET A 49 0.89 -10.82 2.59
CA MET A 49 -0.56 -10.88 2.82
C MET A 49 -1.32 -11.42 1.60
N THR A 50 -0.94 -10.99 0.40
CA THR A 50 -1.55 -11.47 -0.85
C THR A 50 -1.25 -12.96 -1.09
N SER A 51 -0.08 -13.43 -0.67
CA SER A 51 0.29 -14.86 -0.76
C SER A 51 -0.52 -15.72 0.21
N GLU A 52 -0.74 -15.26 1.45
CA GLU A 52 -1.57 -15.97 2.44
C GLU A 52 -3.06 -16.02 2.04
N LYS A 53 -3.60 -14.92 1.49
CA LYS A 53 -4.96 -14.88 0.92
C LYS A 53 -5.13 -15.87 -0.24
N ARG A 54 -4.07 -16.12 -1.02
CA ARG A 54 -4.07 -17.16 -2.08
C ARG A 54 -4.01 -18.57 -1.51
N GLN A 55 -3.27 -18.79 -0.43
CA GLN A 55 -3.14 -20.12 0.18
C GLN A 55 -4.38 -20.57 0.98
N LYS A 56 -5.20 -19.64 1.49
CA LYS A 56 -6.48 -19.96 2.16
C LYS A 56 -7.62 -20.39 1.21
N LYS A 57 -7.36 -20.60 -0.08
CA LYS A 57 -8.27 -21.34 -0.99
C LYS A 57 -7.73 -22.75 -1.22
N SER A 58 -7.82 -23.59 -0.19
CA SER A 58 -7.51 -25.01 -0.28
C SER A 58 -8.57 -25.81 0.48
N TYR A 59 -9.61 -26.15 -0.29
CA TYR A 59 -10.58 -27.23 -0.14
C TYR A 59 -11.54 -27.18 1.07
N CYS A 60 -12.74 -26.66 0.78
CA CYS A 60 -13.97 -27.08 1.46
C CYS A 60 -14.03 -28.61 1.45
N CYS A 61 -14.12 -29.18 2.65
CA CYS A 61 -14.27 -30.59 2.93
C CYS A 61 -15.42 -31.20 2.12
N CYS A 62 -15.07 -32.14 1.24
CA CYS A 62 -15.80 -33.38 0.95
C CYS A 62 -17.34 -33.30 0.94
N THR A 63 -17.95 -33.17 -0.24
CA THR A 63 -19.20 -33.88 -0.49
C THR A 63 -18.85 -35.37 -0.61
N LEU A 64 -19.17 -36.14 0.43
CA LEU A 64 -19.26 -37.59 0.35
C LEU A 64 -20.41 -37.95 -0.59
N LEU A 65 -20.10 -38.60 -1.70
CA LEU A 65 -21.02 -39.42 -2.50
C LEU A 65 -20.23 -40.51 -3.20
#